data_AF-A0A972B8E8-F1
#
_entry.id   AF-A0A972B8E8-F1
#
_cell.length_a   1.000
_cell.length_b   1.000
_cell.length_c   1.000
_cell.angle_alpha   90.00
_cell.angle_beta   90.00
_cell.angle_gamma   90.00
#
_symmetry.space_group_name_H-M   'P 1'
#
loop_
_entity.id
_entity.type
_entity.pdbx_description
1 polymer ?
#
loop_
_entity_poly.entity_id
_entity_poly.type
_entity_poly.pdbx_seq_one_letter_code
_entity_poly.pdbx_strand_id
1 'polypeptide(L)'
;SGNHDIYGYNQDTLNRTMLGLLINLNILKLIPENGLVLSKDGIDLCLIGKSFKHDIDLSPKNYIINKDDYPKADYYINIAHGFLTDKPFLKTVPHILIDDVLSTEADITLTGHYHTGYNIKYINNKYFANPGSLARVSNSLIEMKRVPSFILVDVGKDINLLKIPLKTAKSGDEVLDREFIQTNRYKTERMYEFIETIDSSMNLNKFNLYDLITEITSSENFDEKVKDEAIKRIAIVQSGESE
;
A
#
# COMPACT_ATOMS: atom_id res chain seq x y z
N SER A 1 -6.71 -18.17 3.06
CA SER A 1 -7.66 -17.20 2.46
C SER A 1 -7.12 -15.79 2.65
N GLY A 2 -7.38 -14.92 1.70
CA GLY A 2 -7.10 -13.49 1.82
C GLY A 2 -8.23 -12.70 2.47
N ASN A 3 -7.99 -11.42 2.71
CA ASN A 3 -8.96 -10.50 3.32
C ASN A 3 -10.24 -10.29 2.47
N HIS A 4 -10.15 -10.45 1.15
CA HIS A 4 -11.29 -10.34 0.23
C HIS A 4 -12.08 -11.65 0.07
N ASP A 5 -11.55 -12.77 0.57
CA ASP A 5 -12.17 -14.10 0.45
C ASP A 5 -13.10 -14.43 1.63
N ILE A 6 -13.29 -13.48 2.55
CA ILE A 6 -14.05 -13.65 3.80
C ILE A 6 -14.87 -12.39 4.09
N TYR A 7 -15.95 -12.53 4.85
CA TYR A 7 -16.81 -11.42 5.24
C TYR A 7 -16.39 -10.83 6.60
N GLY A 8 -16.37 -9.50 6.67
CA GLY A 8 -16.12 -8.76 7.92
C GLY A 8 -14.77 -9.08 8.57
N TYR A 9 -13.77 -9.50 7.77
CA TYR A 9 -12.46 -9.97 8.27
C TYR A 9 -12.55 -11.14 9.27
N ASN A 10 -13.64 -11.92 9.23
CA ASN A 10 -13.84 -13.09 10.07
C ASN A 10 -13.65 -14.39 9.27
N GLN A 11 -12.65 -15.19 9.64
CA GLN A 11 -12.34 -16.48 9.01
C GLN A 11 -13.48 -17.50 9.12
N ASP A 12 -14.33 -17.42 10.15
CA ASP A 12 -15.48 -18.32 10.34
C ASP A 12 -16.54 -18.19 9.23
N THR A 13 -16.45 -17.11 8.45
CA THR A 13 -17.37 -16.84 7.35
C THR A 13 -16.93 -17.49 6.03
N LEU A 14 -15.73 -18.09 5.98
CA LEU A 14 -15.15 -18.67 4.77
C LEU A 14 -16.10 -19.65 4.08
N ASN A 15 -16.79 -20.50 4.85
CA ASN A 15 -17.73 -21.49 4.32
C ASN A 15 -18.95 -20.90 3.59
N ARG A 16 -19.23 -19.60 3.77
CA ARG A 16 -20.33 -18.86 3.10
C ARG A 16 -19.87 -18.12 1.84
N THR A 17 -18.61 -18.28 1.44
CA THR A 17 -18.02 -17.57 0.29
C THR A 17 -17.90 -18.49 -0.94
N MET A 18 -17.61 -17.91 -2.10
CA MET A 18 -17.29 -18.69 -3.30
C MET A 18 -16.07 -19.59 -3.09
N LEU A 19 -15.07 -19.12 -2.34
CA LEU A 19 -13.92 -19.95 -1.97
C LEU A 19 -14.35 -21.15 -1.10
N GLY A 20 -15.22 -20.91 -0.11
CA GLY A 20 -15.81 -21.97 0.71
C GLY A 20 -16.58 -23.01 -0.09
N LEU A 21 -17.36 -22.57 -1.09
CA LEU A 21 -18.05 -23.47 -2.01
C LEU A 21 -17.06 -24.37 -2.78
N LEU A 22 -16.01 -23.80 -3.36
CA LEU A 22 -14.99 -24.55 -4.11
C LEU A 22 -14.24 -25.54 -3.23
N ILE A 23 -14.01 -25.20 -1.96
CA ILE A 23 -13.41 -26.11 -0.96
C ILE A 23 -14.37 -27.27 -0.66
N ASN A 24 -15.65 -26.98 -0.40
CA ASN A 24 -16.66 -28.01 -0.11
C ASN A 24 -16.90 -28.95 -1.30
N LEU A 25 -16.72 -28.46 -2.53
CA LEU A 25 -16.77 -29.26 -3.75
C LEU A 25 -15.47 -30.04 -4.03
N ASN A 26 -14.47 -29.99 -3.14
CA ASN A 26 -13.14 -30.61 -3.31
C ASN A 26 -12.39 -30.16 -4.58
N ILE A 27 -12.73 -28.99 -5.12
CA ILE A 27 -12.00 -28.38 -6.25
C ILE A 27 -10.72 -27.72 -5.73
N LEU A 28 -10.81 -27.09 -4.56
CA LEU A 28 -9.68 -26.47 -3.86
C LEU A 28 -9.48 -27.12 -2.49
N LYS A 29 -8.23 -27.11 -2.01
CA LYS A 29 -7.90 -27.52 -0.65
C LYS A 29 -7.26 -26.35 0.08
N LEU A 30 -7.76 -26.06 1.28
CA LEU A 30 -7.13 -25.09 2.16
C LEU A 30 -5.87 -25.71 2.76
N ILE A 31 -4.75 -25.01 2.69
CA ILE A 31 -3.53 -25.41 3.40
C ILE A 31 -3.74 -25.05 4.87
N PRO A 32 -3.60 -26.00 5.81
CA PRO A 32 -3.93 -25.78 7.20
C PRO A 32 -2.81 -25.02 7.92
N GLU A 33 -3.16 -24.36 9.03
CA GLU A 33 -2.19 -23.56 9.82
C GLU A 33 -1.17 -24.42 10.56
N ASN A 34 -1.44 -25.72 10.78
CA ASN A 34 -0.56 -26.69 11.44
C ASN A 34 0.30 -27.50 10.46
N GLY A 35 0.31 -27.14 9.17
CA GLY A 35 1.14 -27.76 8.16
C GLY A 35 0.49 -28.95 7.44
N LEU A 36 0.79 -29.08 6.15
CA LEU A 36 0.42 -30.20 5.30
C LEU A 36 1.70 -30.75 4.66
N VAL A 37 2.00 -32.03 4.92
CA VAL A 37 3.16 -32.70 4.31
C VAL A 37 2.78 -33.27 2.95
N LEU A 38 3.61 -32.97 1.95
CA LEU A 38 3.58 -33.57 0.62
C LEU A 38 4.89 -34.34 0.40
N SER A 39 4.78 -35.61 0.03
CA SER A 39 5.93 -36.49 -0.20
C SER A 39 6.02 -36.85 -1.67
N LYS A 40 7.18 -36.63 -2.29
CA LYS A 40 7.44 -37.03 -3.67
C LYS A 40 8.93 -37.30 -3.89
N ASP A 41 9.26 -38.38 -4.60
CA ASP A 41 10.64 -38.73 -4.99
C ASP A 41 11.62 -38.79 -3.80
N GLY A 42 11.12 -39.17 -2.61
CA GLY A 42 11.89 -39.25 -1.37
C GLY A 42 12.16 -37.92 -0.68
N ILE A 43 11.48 -36.83 -1.10
CA ILE A 43 11.53 -35.51 -0.47
C ILE A 43 10.18 -35.24 0.19
N ASP A 44 10.23 -34.85 1.46
CA ASP A 44 9.08 -34.39 2.24
C ASP A 44 9.06 -32.86 2.32
N LEU A 45 7.93 -32.27 1.95
CA LEU A 45 7.70 -30.83 1.94
C LEU A 45 6.54 -30.47 2.88
N CYS A 46 6.77 -29.63 3.87
CA CYS A 46 5.71 -29.08 4.71
C CYS A 46 5.21 -27.74 4.17
N LEU A 47 3.94 -27.70 3.75
CA LEU A 47 3.23 -26.48 3.37
C LEU A 47 2.49 -25.91 4.58
N ILE A 48 2.76 -24.66 4.94
CA ILE A 48 2.14 -23.98 6.09
C ILE A 48 1.31 -22.80 5.58
N GLY A 49 0.01 -22.83 5.83
CA GLY A 49 -0.90 -21.76 5.43
C GLY A 49 -1.14 -20.78 6.58
N LYS A 50 -0.92 -19.48 6.36
CA LYS A 50 -1.32 -18.40 7.27
C LYS A 50 -2.34 -17.51 6.57
N SER A 51 -3.61 -17.73 6.87
CA SER A 51 -4.70 -16.90 6.33
C SER A 51 -4.62 -15.48 6.88
N PHE A 52 -5.22 -14.53 6.17
CA PHE A 52 -5.32 -13.15 6.64
C PHE A 52 -5.97 -13.08 8.03
N LYS A 53 -5.36 -12.33 8.94
CA LYS A 53 -5.95 -11.92 10.22
C LYS A 53 -5.66 -10.44 10.40
N HIS A 54 -6.53 -9.70 11.08
CA HIS A 54 -6.36 -8.26 11.26
C HIS A 54 -5.02 -7.90 11.94
N ASP A 55 -4.50 -8.82 12.75
CA ASP A 55 -3.26 -8.66 13.51
C ASP A 55 -2.03 -9.25 12.83
N ILE A 56 -2.13 -9.84 11.64
CA ILE A 56 -1.02 -10.54 10.97
C ILE A 56 0.19 -9.61 10.80
N ASP A 57 -0.05 -8.33 10.49
CA ASP A 57 0.97 -7.31 10.23
C ASP A 57 1.38 -6.49 11.46
N LEU A 58 0.93 -6.89 12.67
CA LEU A 58 1.28 -6.21 13.92
C LEU A 58 2.53 -6.78 14.58
N SER A 59 2.96 -7.99 14.19
CA SER A 59 4.15 -8.63 14.75
C SER A 59 4.89 -9.49 13.73
N PRO A 60 6.23 -9.39 13.64
CA PRO A 60 7.04 -10.27 12.82
C PRO A 60 6.85 -11.76 13.17
N LYS A 61 6.50 -12.07 14.43
CA LYS A 61 6.27 -13.44 14.91
C LYS A 61 5.20 -14.17 14.11
N ASN A 62 4.24 -13.46 13.51
CA ASN A 62 3.17 -14.06 12.72
C ASN A 62 3.66 -14.68 11.40
N TYR A 63 4.87 -14.31 10.96
CA TYR A 63 5.53 -14.81 9.76
C TYR A 63 6.66 -15.81 10.05
N ILE A 64 7.13 -15.85 11.30
CA ILE A 64 8.26 -16.68 11.72
C ILE A 64 7.76 -18.10 11.95
N ILE A 65 8.37 -19.05 11.26
CA ILE A 65 8.14 -20.49 11.43
C ILE A 65 9.24 -21.06 12.31
N ASN A 66 8.87 -21.89 13.28
CA ASN A 66 9.77 -22.80 13.98
C ASN A 66 9.41 -24.22 13.53
N LYS A 67 10.36 -24.97 12.95
CA LYS A 67 10.14 -26.30 12.36
C LYS A 67 9.63 -27.31 13.39
N ASP A 68 9.95 -27.14 14.67
CA ASP A 68 9.52 -28.03 15.76
C ASP A 68 8.00 -27.95 16.02
N ASP A 69 7.34 -26.87 15.59
CA ASP A 69 5.88 -26.71 15.73
C ASP A 69 5.08 -27.45 14.64
N TYR A 70 5.76 -28.04 13.65
CA TYR A 70 5.16 -28.63 12.45
C TYR A 70 5.62 -30.07 12.23
N PRO A 71 4.89 -30.85 11.42
CA PRO A 71 5.36 -32.18 11.01
C PRO A 71 6.77 -32.12 10.40
N LYS A 72 7.58 -33.15 10.69
CA LYS A 72 8.93 -33.27 10.12
C LYS A 72 8.86 -33.35 8.60
N ALA A 73 9.71 -32.57 7.95
CA ALA A 73 9.88 -32.53 6.50
C ALA A 73 11.31 -32.08 6.18
N ASP A 74 11.76 -32.31 4.94
CA ASP A 74 13.06 -31.82 4.46
C ASP A 74 13.02 -30.30 4.23
N TYR A 75 11.89 -29.81 3.73
CA TYR A 75 11.69 -28.40 3.39
C TYR A 75 10.37 -27.84 3.94
N TYR A 76 10.36 -26.55 4.26
CA TYR A 76 9.22 -25.84 4.84
C TYR A 76 8.89 -24.61 4.00
N ILE A 77 7.65 -24.52 3.51
CA ILE A 77 7.13 -23.37 2.77
C ILE A 77 6.02 -22.71 3.58
N ASN A 78 6.27 -21.47 4.01
CA ASN A 78 5.27 -20.61 4.60
C ASN A 78 4.52 -19.83 3.51
N ILE A 79 3.19 -19.87 3.52
CA ILE A 79 2.33 -19.14 2.59
C ILE A 79 1.40 -18.27 3.42
N ALA A 80 1.68 -16.96 3.46
CA ALA A 80 0.98 -16.00 4.31
C ALA A 80 0.24 -14.92 3.51
N HIS A 81 -1.02 -14.66 3.83
CA HIS A 81 -1.74 -13.49 3.29
C HIS A 81 -1.62 -12.30 4.24
N GLY A 82 -0.49 -11.62 4.20
CA GLY A 82 -0.27 -10.37 4.93
C GLY A 82 0.76 -9.47 4.26
N PHE A 83 0.88 -8.25 4.75
CA PHE A 83 1.65 -7.15 4.16
C PHE A 83 3.15 -7.21 4.49
N LEU A 84 3.80 -8.34 4.15
CA LEU A 84 5.27 -8.44 4.18
C LEU A 84 5.88 -7.68 3.00
N THR A 85 6.92 -6.87 3.23
CA THR A 85 7.53 -6.00 2.22
C THR A 85 9.05 -6.09 2.20
N ASP A 86 9.67 -5.85 1.05
CA ASP A 86 11.13 -5.88 0.87
C ASP A 86 11.82 -4.52 1.10
N LYS A 87 11.04 -3.50 1.42
CA LYS A 87 11.49 -2.14 1.69
C LYS A 87 10.44 -1.40 2.53
N PRO A 88 10.82 -0.36 3.29
CA PRO A 88 9.88 0.44 4.07
C PRO A 88 8.68 0.91 3.24
N PHE A 89 7.50 0.81 3.84
CA PHE A 89 6.25 1.31 3.28
C PHE A 89 5.74 2.54 4.04
N LEU A 90 4.55 3.04 3.72
CA LEU A 90 3.93 4.16 4.43
C LEU A 90 3.76 3.81 5.92
N LYS A 91 4.28 4.67 6.80
CA LYS A 91 4.24 4.47 8.27
C LYS A 91 2.83 4.30 8.85
N THR A 92 1.83 4.84 8.15
CA THR A 92 0.41 4.75 8.56
C THR A 92 -0.24 3.41 8.22
N VAL A 93 0.41 2.58 7.41
CA VAL A 93 -0.07 1.26 7.01
C VAL A 93 0.70 0.20 7.78
N PRO A 94 0.04 -0.65 8.58
CA PRO A 94 0.69 -1.79 9.22
C PRO A 94 1.38 -2.68 8.18
N HIS A 95 2.67 -2.93 8.37
CA HIS A 95 3.48 -3.78 7.50
C HIS A 95 4.67 -4.33 8.27
N ILE A 96 5.20 -5.45 7.79
CA ILE A 96 6.42 -6.09 8.30
C ILE A 96 7.48 -6.07 7.19
N LEU A 97 8.75 -5.89 7.55
CA LEU A 97 9.86 -6.03 6.61
C LEU A 97 10.39 -7.45 6.60
N ILE A 98 10.90 -7.89 5.45
CA ILE A 98 11.63 -9.17 5.35
C ILE A 98 12.76 -9.24 6.40
N ASP A 99 13.44 -8.13 6.64
CA ASP A 99 14.53 -8.03 7.61
C ASP A 99 14.08 -8.36 9.05
N ASP A 100 12.81 -8.11 9.38
CA ASP A 100 12.25 -8.38 10.71
C ASP A 100 11.94 -9.86 10.96
N VAL A 101 11.90 -10.68 9.90
CA VAL A 101 11.46 -12.09 9.94
C VAL A 101 12.57 -13.08 9.57
N LEU A 102 13.82 -12.62 9.45
CA LEU A 102 14.96 -13.46 9.04
C LEU A 102 15.26 -14.63 9.98
N SER A 103 14.74 -14.60 11.22
CA SER A 103 14.82 -15.71 12.17
C SER A 103 13.88 -16.88 11.85
N THR A 104 12.95 -16.72 10.89
CA THR A 104 12.09 -17.81 10.41
C THR A 104 12.89 -19.02 9.95
N GLU A 105 12.50 -20.22 10.31
CA GLU A 105 13.14 -21.45 9.84
C GLU A 105 12.53 -21.95 8.52
N ALA A 106 11.51 -21.28 7.98
CA ALA A 106 10.99 -21.61 6.66
C ALA A 106 12.05 -21.40 5.58
N ASP A 107 12.19 -22.38 4.68
CA ASP A 107 13.12 -22.32 3.55
C ASP A 107 12.58 -21.37 2.46
N ILE A 108 11.25 -21.27 2.34
CA ILE A 108 10.56 -20.35 1.45
C ILE A 108 9.41 -19.67 2.18
N THR A 109 9.32 -18.34 2.10
CA THR A 109 8.15 -17.56 2.53
C THR A 109 7.53 -16.86 1.32
N LEU A 110 6.32 -17.29 0.96
CA LEU A 110 5.51 -16.69 -0.08
C LEU A 110 4.44 -15.81 0.57
N THR A 111 4.36 -14.54 0.17
CA THR A 111 3.33 -13.64 0.72
C THR A 111 2.36 -13.09 -0.31
N GLY A 112 1.15 -12.80 0.16
CA GLY A 112 0.09 -12.10 -0.57
C GLY A 112 -0.11 -10.67 -0.05
N HIS A 113 -1.34 -10.18 -0.14
CA HIS A 113 -1.84 -8.88 0.34
C HIS A 113 -1.20 -7.61 -0.26
N TYR A 114 0.13 -7.52 -0.34
CA TYR A 114 0.81 -6.44 -1.03
C TYR A 114 0.72 -6.65 -2.56
N HIS A 115 -0.27 -6.02 -3.20
CA HIS A 115 -0.66 -6.28 -4.59
C HIS A 115 0.42 -5.96 -5.63
N THR A 116 1.29 -5.00 -5.35
CA THR A 116 2.47 -4.74 -6.20
C THR A 116 3.46 -5.90 -6.16
N GLY A 117 3.57 -6.57 -5.01
CA GLY A 117 4.56 -7.60 -4.74
C GLY A 117 6.00 -7.07 -4.77
N TYR A 118 6.94 -8.02 -4.77
CA TYR A 118 8.37 -7.75 -4.87
C TYR A 118 9.07 -8.89 -5.63
N ASN A 119 10.36 -8.75 -5.90
CA ASN A 119 11.13 -9.80 -6.58
C ASN A 119 11.59 -10.87 -5.60
N ILE A 120 11.97 -12.04 -6.10
CA ILE A 120 12.53 -13.11 -5.26
C ILE A 120 13.78 -12.56 -4.56
N LYS A 121 13.81 -12.69 -3.23
CA LYS A 121 14.96 -12.37 -2.39
C LYS A 121 15.51 -13.66 -1.80
N TYR A 122 16.82 -13.80 -1.84
CA TYR A 122 17.54 -14.90 -1.20
C TYR A 122 18.46 -14.33 -0.13
N ILE A 123 18.14 -14.60 1.14
CA ILE A 123 18.80 -14.01 2.31
C ILE A 123 18.97 -15.11 3.35
N ASN A 124 20.18 -15.29 3.90
CA ASN A 124 20.49 -16.28 4.92
C ASN A 124 19.97 -17.69 4.58
N ASN A 125 20.21 -18.13 3.34
CA ASN A 125 19.76 -19.40 2.78
C ASN A 125 18.23 -19.59 2.68
N LYS A 126 17.45 -18.51 2.76
CA LYS A 126 15.98 -18.54 2.70
C LYS A 126 15.46 -17.70 1.55
N TYR A 127 14.36 -18.15 0.96
CA TYR A 127 13.69 -17.42 -0.11
C TYR A 127 12.49 -16.64 0.42
N PHE A 128 12.36 -15.39 -0.02
CA PHE A 128 11.17 -14.56 0.19
C PHE A 128 10.66 -14.08 -1.16
N ALA A 129 9.36 -14.26 -1.42
CA ALA A 129 8.77 -13.80 -2.67
C ALA A 129 7.30 -13.42 -2.53
N ASN A 130 6.90 -12.39 -3.28
CA ASN A 130 5.51 -12.04 -3.48
C ASN A 130 5.30 -11.72 -4.97
N PRO A 131 4.56 -12.55 -5.73
CA PRO A 131 4.35 -12.31 -7.16
C PRO A 131 3.56 -11.03 -7.48
N GLY A 132 2.91 -10.45 -6.48
CA GLY A 132 1.88 -9.43 -6.63
C GLY A 132 0.55 -10.07 -7.04
N SER A 133 -0.48 -9.23 -7.21
CA SER A 133 -1.79 -9.66 -7.66
C SER A 133 -1.77 -10.05 -9.15
N LEU A 134 -2.59 -11.04 -9.52
CA LEU A 134 -2.74 -11.48 -10.92
C LEU A 134 -3.34 -10.40 -11.84
N ALA A 135 -4.07 -9.45 -11.27
CA ALA A 135 -4.59 -8.27 -11.96
C ALA A 135 -4.01 -6.99 -11.38
N ARG A 136 -3.98 -5.91 -12.17
CA ARG A 136 -3.63 -4.57 -11.66
C ARG A 136 -4.83 -4.00 -10.90
N VAL A 137 -4.60 -3.54 -9.67
CA VAL A 137 -5.68 -3.08 -8.77
C VAL A 137 -5.77 -1.56 -8.67
N SER A 138 -4.78 -0.86 -9.23
CA SER A 138 -4.74 0.59 -9.28
C SER A 138 -4.04 1.03 -10.55
N ASN A 139 -4.24 2.28 -10.94
CA ASN A 139 -3.52 2.88 -12.05
C ASN A 139 -2.18 3.50 -11.62
N SER A 140 -1.61 3.16 -10.46
CA SER A 140 -0.34 3.76 -9.97
C SER A 140 0.81 3.58 -10.97
N LEU A 141 1.81 4.48 -10.95
CA LEU A 141 2.97 4.38 -11.87
C LEU A 141 3.73 3.06 -11.74
N ILE A 142 3.73 2.46 -10.54
CA ILE A 142 4.36 1.17 -10.32
C ILE A 142 3.52 0.06 -10.98
N GLU A 143 2.19 0.09 -10.84
CA GLU A 143 1.31 -0.88 -11.49
C GLU A 143 1.34 -0.76 -13.02
N MET A 144 1.46 0.44 -13.57
CA MET A 144 1.67 0.68 -15.01
C MET A 144 2.90 -0.08 -15.53
N LYS A 145 4.01 -0.02 -14.78
CA LYS A 145 5.28 -0.67 -15.15
C LYS A 145 5.31 -2.16 -14.81
N ARG A 146 4.51 -2.60 -13.86
CA ARG A 146 4.47 -3.99 -13.41
C ARG A 146 3.88 -4.89 -14.49
N VAL A 147 4.48 -6.06 -14.69
CA VAL A 147 3.90 -7.16 -15.45
C VAL A 147 3.38 -8.21 -14.45
N PRO A 148 2.06 -8.45 -14.36
CA PRO A 148 1.50 -9.55 -13.59
C PRO A 148 2.22 -10.87 -13.86
N SER A 149 2.58 -11.58 -12.80
CA SER A 149 3.48 -12.73 -12.84
C SER A 149 3.05 -13.78 -11.81
N PHE A 150 3.61 -14.98 -11.89
CA PHE A 150 3.55 -16.01 -10.84
C PHE A 150 4.96 -16.49 -10.48
N ILE A 151 5.11 -17.13 -9.33
CA ILE A 151 6.37 -17.77 -8.94
C ILE A 151 6.25 -19.27 -9.23
N LEU A 152 7.14 -19.79 -10.07
CA LEU A 152 7.39 -21.21 -10.19
C LEU A 152 8.38 -21.61 -9.11
N VAL A 153 7.97 -22.55 -8.26
CA VAL A 153 8.80 -23.11 -7.19
C VAL A 153 9.12 -24.56 -7.57
N ASP A 154 10.41 -24.85 -7.68
CA ASP A 154 10.92 -26.20 -7.92
C ASP A 154 11.76 -26.63 -6.70
N VAL A 155 11.35 -27.74 -6.08
CA VAL A 155 11.97 -28.28 -4.87
C VAL A 155 12.47 -29.68 -5.21
N GLY A 156 13.78 -29.80 -5.36
CA GLY A 156 14.49 -31.07 -5.54
C GLY A 156 15.57 -31.21 -4.47
N LYS A 157 16.79 -31.62 -4.87
CA LYS A 157 17.97 -31.54 -4.00
C LYS A 157 18.32 -30.10 -3.61
N ASP A 158 18.05 -29.18 -4.53
CA ASP A 158 18.19 -27.75 -4.37
C ASP A 158 16.82 -27.07 -4.58
N ILE A 159 16.66 -25.88 -4.00
CA ILE A 159 15.46 -25.06 -4.18
C ILE A 159 15.72 -24.03 -5.28
N ASN A 160 14.86 -23.99 -6.29
CA ASN A 160 14.88 -23.00 -7.37
C ASN A 160 13.55 -22.25 -7.45
N LEU A 161 13.61 -20.92 -7.48
CA LEU A 161 12.44 -20.05 -7.68
C LEU A 161 12.62 -19.21 -8.95
N LEU A 162 11.58 -19.16 -9.77
CA LEU A 162 11.54 -18.32 -10.97
C LEU A 162 10.26 -17.49 -11.01
N LYS A 163 10.40 -16.19 -11.24
CA LYS A 163 9.25 -15.30 -11.47
C LYS A 163 8.93 -15.26 -12.96
N ILE A 164 7.76 -15.77 -13.33
CA ILE A 164 7.34 -15.92 -14.72
C ILE A 164 6.20 -14.93 -15.03
N PRO A 165 6.35 -14.03 -16.02
CA PRO A 165 5.30 -13.10 -16.42
C PRO A 165 4.14 -13.82 -17.10
N LEU A 166 2.92 -13.33 -16.88
CA LEU A 166 1.72 -13.83 -17.57
C LEU A 166 1.73 -13.38 -19.02
N LYS A 167 1.70 -14.34 -19.96
CA LYS A 167 1.68 -14.06 -21.41
C LYS A 167 0.44 -13.29 -21.87
N THR A 168 -0.65 -13.36 -21.10
CA THR A 168 -1.92 -12.67 -21.36
C THR A 168 -1.96 -11.26 -20.79
N ALA A 169 -0.98 -10.87 -19.95
CA ALA A 169 -0.96 -9.55 -19.34
C ALA A 169 -0.44 -8.51 -20.34
N LYS A 170 -1.35 -7.67 -20.83
CA LYS A 170 -1.01 -6.50 -21.64
C LYS A 170 -0.18 -5.48 -20.86
N SER A 171 0.50 -4.60 -21.59
CA SER A 171 1.22 -3.48 -20.99
C SER A 171 0.29 -2.62 -20.13
N GLY A 172 0.84 -1.89 -19.16
CA GLY A 172 0.04 -1.00 -18.31
C GLY A 172 -0.66 0.08 -19.12
N ASP A 173 0.04 0.68 -20.08
CA ASP A 173 -0.45 1.76 -20.93
C ASP A 173 -1.65 1.34 -21.82
N GLU A 174 -1.77 0.04 -22.12
CA GLU A 174 -2.90 -0.48 -22.89
C GLU A 174 -4.18 -0.72 -22.07
N VAL A 175 -4.07 -0.85 -20.75
CA VAL A 175 -5.20 -1.30 -19.90
C VAL A 175 -5.50 -0.38 -18.72
N LEU A 176 -4.66 0.63 -18.48
CA LEU A 176 -4.83 1.59 -17.42
C LEU A 176 -4.74 3.00 -17.99
N ASP A 177 -5.66 3.86 -17.54
CA ASP A 177 -5.67 5.27 -17.88
C ASP A 177 -5.30 6.13 -16.67
N ARG A 178 -4.48 7.15 -16.92
CA ARG A 178 -4.04 8.16 -15.95
C ARG A 178 -4.27 9.59 -16.43
N GLU A 179 -4.88 9.82 -17.59
CA GLU A 179 -5.03 11.13 -18.22
C GLU A 179 -5.71 12.13 -17.27
N PHE A 180 -6.80 11.71 -16.61
CA PHE A 180 -7.52 12.56 -15.66
C PHE A 180 -6.68 12.92 -14.42
N ILE A 181 -5.90 11.97 -13.88
CA ILE A 181 -5.03 12.19 -12.72
C ILE A 181 -3.91 13.16 -13.10
N GLN A 182 -3.30 12.96 -14.26
CA GLN A 182 -2.24 13.83 -14.77
C GLN A 182 -2.76 15.23 -15.05
N THR A 183 -3.95 15.34 -15.67
CA THR A 183 -4.60 16.61 -15.97
C THR A 183 -4.91 17.39 -14.70
N ASN A 184 -5.47 16.74 -13.67
CA ASN A 184 -5.76 17.41 -12.40
C ASN A 184 -4.49 17.83 -11.66
N ARG A 185 -3.46 16.96 -11.63
CA ARG A 185 -2.17 17.33 -11.05
C ARG A 185 -1.55 18.53 -11.76
N TYR A 186 -1.58 18.54 -13.09
CA TYR A 186 -1.09 19.67 -13.89
C TYR A 186 -1.88 20.96 -13.63
N LYS A 187 -3.21 20.89 -13.52
CA LYS A 187 -4.05 22.04 -13.14
C LYS A 187 -3.68 22.57 -11.76
N THR A 188 -3.46 21.69 -10.79
CA THR A 188 -3.04 22.06 -9.43
C THR A 188 -1.65 22.68 -9.43
N GLU A 189 -0.67 22.11 -10.14
CA GLU A 189 0.68 22.67 -10.27
C GLU A 189 0.64 24.07 -10.91
N ARG A 190 -0.14 24.27 -11.98
CA ARG A 190 -0.34 25.59 -12.61
C ARG A 190 -0.99 26.61 -11.69
N MET A 191 -1.93 26.17 -10.85
CA MET A 191 -2.54 27.04 -9.84
C MET A 191 -1.50 27.49 -8.79
N TYR A 192 -0.65 26.58 -8.32
CA TYR A 192 0.43 26.93 -7.39
C TYR A 192 1.47 27.86 -8.02
N GLU A 193 1.91 27.59 -9.24
CA GLU A 193 2.81 28.49 -9.98
C GLU A 193 2.20 29.89 -10.16
N PHE A 194 0.89 29.96 -10.42
CA PHE A 194 0.16 31.23 -10.51
C PHE A 194 0.15 31.98 -9.18
N ILE A 195 -0.14 31.29 -8.06
CA ILE A 195 -0.08 31.87 -6.71
C ILE A 195 1.33 32.38 -6.42
N GLU A 196 2.37 31.58 -6.66
CA GLU A 196 3.77 32.01 -6.46
C GLU A 196 4.15 33.21 -7.33
N THR A 197 3.64 33.27 -8.56
CA THR A 197 3.85 34.41 -9.46
C THR A 197 3.18 35.67 -8.90
N ILE A 198 1.96 35.56 -8.37
CA ILE A 198 1.30 36.68 -7.67
C ILE A 198 2.12 37.08 -6.43
N ASP A 199 2.49 36.14 -5.57
CA ASP A 199 3.23 36.42 -4.33
C ASP A 199 4.64 36.99 -4.57
N SER A 200 5.27 36.66 -5.69
CA SER A 200 6.59 37.19 -6.07
C SER A 200 6.54 38.51 -6.83
N SER A 201 5.48 38.75 -7.62
CA SER A 201 5.26 40.02 -8.33
C SER A 201 4.61 41.09 -7.45
N MET A 202 3.92 40.65 -6.40
CA MET A 202 3.16 41.48 -5.49
C MET A 202 3.79 41.32 -4.12
N ASN A 203 4.41 42.37 -3.59
CA ASN A 203 4.96 42.42 -2.23
C ASN A 203 3.80 42.42 -1.20
N LEU A 204 2.98 41.36 -1.20
CA LEU A 204 1.70 41.25 -0.49
C LEU A 204 1.86 41.17 1.02
N ASN A 205 3.08 40.94 1.51
CA ASN A 205 3.41 41.05 2.93
C ASN A 205 3.42 42.50 3.46
N LYS A 206 2.98 43.49 2.68
CA LYS A 206 2.85 44.90 3.11
C LYS A 206 1.54 45.60 2.71
N PHE A 207 0.48 44.89 2.33
CA PHE A 207 -0.84 45.53 2.28
C PHE A 207 -1.56 45.35 3.61
N ASN A 208 -1.08 46.06 4.64
CA ASN A 208 -1.92 46.37 5.78
C ASN A 208 -3.09 47.20 5.25
N LEU A 209 -4.32 46.70 5.40
CA LEU A 209 -5.53 47.39 4.94
C LEU A 209 -5.62 48.82 5.50
N TYR A 210 -5.03 49.03 6.68
CA TYR A 210 -4.85 50.35 7.29
C TYR A 210 -3.98 51.29 6.46
N ASP A 211 -2.85 50.80 5.93
CA ASP A 211 -1.90 51.60 5.15
C ASP A 211 -2.52 52.00 3.81
N LEU A 212 -3.29 51.10 3.19
CA LEU A 212 -4.01 51.38 1.94
C LEU A 212 -5.10 52.45 2.10
N ILE A 213 -5.85 52.43 3.20
CA ILE A 213 -6.85 53.47 3.48
C ILE A 213 -6.19 54.79 3.84
N THR A 214 -5.11 54.75 4.61
CA THR A 214 -4.34 55.96 4.94
C THR A 214 -3.78 56.61 3.67
N GLU A 215 -3.30 55.83 2.72
CA GLU A 215 -2.79 56.33 1.43
C GLU A 215 -3.91 56.93 0.56
N ILE A 216 -5.03 56.22 0.38
CA ILE A 216 -6.19 56.71 -0.39
C ILE A 216 -6.73 58.00 0.24
N THR A 217 -6.92 58.00 1.55
CA THR A 217 -7.49 59.15 2.25
C THR A 217 -6.54 60.34 2.37
N SER A 218 -5.23 60.13 2.19
CA SER A 218 -4.24 61.23 2.12
C SER A 218 -4.10 61.79 0.71
N SER A 219 -4.37 60.99 -0.32
CA SER A 219 -4.32 61.40 -1.73
C SER A 219 -5.54 62.21 -2.19
N GLU A 220 -6.67 62.05 -1.51
CA GLU A 220 -7.90 62.81 -1.75
C GLU A 220 -8.33 63.55 -0.48
N ASN A 221 -8.93 64.74 -0.64
CA ASN A 221 -9.21 65.67 0.45
C ASN A 221 -10.48 65.28 1.25
N PHE A 222 -10.50 64.06 1.78
CA PHE A 222 -11.61 63.56 2.61
C PHE A 222 -11.63 64.22 3.98
N ASP A 223 -12.84 64.48 4.49
CA ASP A 223 -13.08 64.95 5.85
C ASP A 223 -12.56 63.91 6.87
N GLU A 224 -11.88 64.37 7.93
CA GLU A 224 -11.26 63.51 8.95
C GLU A 224 -12.25 62.51 9.56
N LYS A 225 -13.51 62.94 9.73
CA LYS A 225 -14.57 62.07 10.28
C LYS A 225 -14.84 60.83 9.44
N VAL A 226 -14.66 60.93 8.12
CA VAL A 226 -14.86 59.80 7.20
C VAL A 226 -13.69 58.83 7.28
N LYS A 227 -12.47 59.36 7.47
CA LYS A 227 -11.25 58.55 7.63
C LYS A 227 -11.32 57.72 8.91
N ASP A 228 -11.68 58.36 10.02
CA ASP A 228 -11.76 57.72 11.33
C ASP A 228 -12.83 56.63 11.38
N GLU A 229 -13.99 56.87 10.76
CA GLU A 229 -15.08 55.90 10.69
C GLU A 229 -14.71 54.69 9.83
N ALA A 230 -14.01 54.88 8.71
CA ALA A 230 -13.55 53.80 7.85
C ALA A 230 -12.53 52.89 8.57
N ILE A 231 -11.56 53.49 9.27
CA ILE A 231 -10.56 52.78 10.07
C ILE A 231 -11.24 51.97 11.19
N LYS A 232 -12.19 52.59 11.90
CA LYS A 232 -12.91 51.95 13.01
C LYS A 232 -13.68 50.71 12.56
N ARG A 233 -14.40 50.77 11.44
CA ARG A 233 -15.17 49.63 10.91
C ARG A 233 -14.30 48.45 10.55
N ILE A 234 -13.11 48.70 10.02
CA ILE A 234 -12.17 47.65 9.65
C ILE A 234 -11.53 47.00 10.87
N ALA A 235 -11.19 47.80 11.89
CA ALA A 235 -10.71 47.28 13.16
C ALA A 235 -11.71 46.30 13.78
N ILE A 236 -13.00 46.65 13.79
CA ILE A 236 -14.09 45.80 14.31
C ILE A 236 -14.17 44.45 13.56
N VAL A 237 -14.10 44.49 12.23
CA VAL A 237 -14.15 43.27 11.39
C VAL A 237 -12.92 42.38 11.62
N GLN A 238 -11.73 42.96 11.86
CA GLN A 238 -10.50 42.21 12.11
C GLN A 238 -10.39 41.68 13.55
N SER A 239 -10.96 42.36 14.54
CA SER A 239 -11.01 41.89 15.93
C SER A 239 -12.07 40.82 16.20
N GLY A 240 -12.91 40.51 15.21
CA GLY A 240 -13.91 39.44 15.30
C GLY A 240 -15.08 39.73 16.24
N GLU A 241 -15.26 41.00 16.65
CA GLU A 241 -16.43 41.43 17.40
C GLU A 241 -17.56 41.75 16.42
N SER A 242 -18.31 40.74 16.03
CA SER A 242 -19.64 40.90 15.45
C SER A 242 -20.63 41.21 16.57
N GLU A 243 -21.27 42.39 16.52
CA GLU A 243 -22.54 42.65 17.23
C GLU A 243 -23.64 41.66 16.80
#